data_AF-F1LG69-F1
#
_entry.id   AF-F1LG69-F1
#
_cell.length_a   1.000
_cell.length_b   1.000
_cell.length_c   1.000
_cell.angle_alpha   90.00
_cell.angle_beta   90.00
_cell.angle_gamma   90.00
#
_symmetry.space_group_name_H-M   'P 1'
#
loop_
_entity.id
_entity.type
_entity.pdbx_description
1 polymer ?
#
loop_
_entity_poly.entity_id
_entity_poly.type
_entity_poly.pdbx_seq_one_letter_code
_entity_poly.pdbx_strand_id
1 'polypeptide(L)'
;MCGIFAICHCEIDGKRPKKFSLEEAKINSSRQRHRGPDFHGSYQNDITGDILCHERLAIIDLHCTQPIQGTQEDHQVVHNGEIYNHEELRRTTLKDYHLRTHCDSEVIIILYEKERSGLICNQLDGVFGFALIYGTEFLVARDPIGVKPLYYGVDAEGRYLFR
;
A
#
# COMPACT_ATOMS: atom_id res chain seq x y z
N MET A 1 8.84 -5.79 11.89
CA MET A 1 8.20 -5.89 10.56
C MET A 1 7.03 -4.94 10.58
N CYS A 2 6.87 -4.02 9.63
CA CYS A 2 5.79 -3.02 9.65
C CYS A 2 4.37 -3.64 9.71
N GLY A 3 3.39 -2.86 10.16
CA GLY A 3 1.96 -3.13 10.02
C GLY A 3 1.38 -2.31 8.87
N ILE A 4 0.49 -2.90 8.07
CA ILE A 4 -0.32 -2.19 7.09
C ILE A 4 -1.79 -2.40 7.42
N PHE A 5 -2.60 -1.38 7.17
CA PHE A 5 -4.04 -1.48 7.27
C PHE A 5 -4.67 -0.69 6.13
N ALA A 6 -5.59 -1.29 5.39
CA ALA A 6 -6.24 -0.63 4.26
C ALA A 6 -7.75 -0.87 4.28
N ILE A 7 -8.52 0.13 3.84
CA ILE A 7 -9.96 0.03 3.64
C ILE A 7 -10.28 0.49 2.23
N CYS A 8 -10.93 -0.38 1.45
CA CYS A 8 -11.28 -0.13 0.05
C CYS A 8 -12.81 -0.15 -0.16
N HIS A 9 -13.32 0.89 -0.82
CA HIS A 9 -14.73 1.17 -1.08
C HIS A 9 -15.06 0.81 -2.54
N CYS A 10 -15.16 -0.50 -2.80
CA CYS A 10 -15.63 -1.02 -4.08
C CYS A 10 -17.05 -0.57 -4.35
N GLU A 11 -17.32 -0.16 -5.59
CA GLU A 11 -18.70 -0.06 -6.06
C GLU A 11 -19.27 -1.47 -6.25
N ILE A 12 -20.41 -1.75 -5.61
CA ILE A 12 -21.15 -3.01 -5.74
C ILE A 12 -22.55 -2.64 -6.23
N ASP A 13 -22.99 -3.24 -7.33
CA ASP A 13 -24.30 -2.99 -7.95
C ASP A 13 -24.61 -1.49 -8.20
N GLY A 14 -23.61 -0.73 -8.65
CA GLY A 14 -23.77 0.69 -8.96
C GLY A 14 -23.79 1.60 -7.73
N LYS A 15 -23.50 1.08 -6.53
CA LYS A 15 -23.49 1.84 -5.28
C LYS A 15 -22.15 1.68 -4.58
N ARG A 16 -21.52 2.82 -4.30
CA ARG A 16 -20.33 2.86 -3.44
C ARG A 16 -20.76 2.90 -1.97
N PRO A 17 -20.14 2.09 -1.10
CA PRO A 17 -20.46 2.08 0.32
C PRO A 17 -20.13 3.42 0.99
N LYS A 18 -20.73 3.65 2.15
CA LYS A 18 -20.45 4.85 2.95
C LYS A 18 -18.97 4.90 3.34
N LYS A 19 -18.34 6.06 3.12
CA LYS A 19 -16.94 6.31 3.49
C LYS A 19 -16.69 5.97 4.96
N PHE A 20 -15.64 5.20 5.21
CA PHE A 20 -15.15 4.88 6.54
C PHE A 20 -14.48 6.10 7.19
N SER A 21 -14.55 6.22 8.51
CA SER A 21 -13.90 7.31 9.24
C SER A 21 -12.39 7.11 9.29
N LEU A 22 -11.61 8.09 8.82
CA LEU A 22 -10.15 8.05 8.89
C LEU A 22 -9.64 7.89 10.34
N GLU A 23 -10.30 8.52 11.31
CA GLU A 23 -9.92 8.41 12.72
C GLU A 23 -10.15 7.00 13.26
N GLU A 24 -11.27 6.36 12.90
CA GLU A 24 -11.53 4.96 13.28
C GLU A 24 -10.54 4.01 12.57
N ALA A 25 -10.15 4.30 11.33
CA ALA A 25 -9.14 3.52 10.62
C ALA A 25 -7.77 3.61 11.31
N LYS A 26 -7.35 4.80 11.74
CA LYS A 26 -6.12 5.00 12.54
C LYS A 26 -6.17 4.25 13.87
N ILE A 27 -7.32 4.23 14.55
CA ILE A 27 -7.50 3.43 15.78
C ILE A 27 -7.32 1.94 15.47
N ASN A 28 -7.89 1.42 14.39
CA ASN A 28 -7.71 0.02 14.00
C ASN A 28 -6.26 -0.32 13.63
N SER A 29 -5.61 0.54 12.85
CA SER A 29 -4.17 0.45 12.51
C SER A 29 -3.31 0.39 13.76
N SER A 30 -3.63 1.22 14.77
CA SER A 30 -2.83 1.30 16.00
C SER A 30 -2.68 -0.01 16.78
N ARG A 31 -3.61 -0.96 16.57
CA ARG A 31 -3.56 -2.31 17.16
C ARG A 31 -2.37 -3.13 16.63
N GLN A 32 -1.75 -2.68 15.55
CA GLN A 32 -0.53 -3.24 14.98
C GLN A 32 0.74 -2.46 15.36
N ARG A 33 0.70 -1.42 16.20
CA ARG A 33 1.91 -0.64 16.58
C ARG A 33 3.08 -1.46 17.13
N HIS A 34 2.80 -2.59 17.78
CA HIS A 34 3.85 -3.51 18.24
C HIS A 34 4.73 -4.06 17.10
N ARG A 35 4.22 -4.04 15.87
CA ARG A 35 4.93 -4.42 14.64
C ARG A 35 5.85 -3.30 14.15
N GLY A 36 5.46 -2.05 14.34
CA GLY A 36 6.15 -0.86 13.87
C GLY A 36 5.94 0.36 14.79
N PRO A 37 6.78 0.52 15.83
CA PRO A 37 6.60 1.55 16.85
C PRO A 37 7.18 2.93 16.47
N ASP A 38 7.93 3.04 15.38
CA ASP A 38 8.79 4.21 15.14
C ASP A 38 8.06 5.36 14.44
N PHE A 39 7.22 5.04 13.44
CA PHE A 39 6.45 6.02 12.69
C PHE A 39 5.08 5.49 12.33
N HIS A 40 4.11 6.40 12.24
CA HIS A 40 2.78 6.11 11.72
C HIS A 40 2.44 7.06 10.57
N GLY A 41 1.73 6.56 9.57
CA GLY A 41 1.25 7.38 8.45
C GLY A 41 -0.10 6.91 7.96
N SER A 42 -0.86 7.81 7.36
CA SER A 42 -2.16 7.51 6.80
C SER A 42 -2.50 8.41 5.62
N TYR A 43 -3.27 7.89 4.69
CA TYR A 43 -3.83 8.59 3.55
C TYR A 43 -5.30 8.22 3.40
N GLN A 44 -6.13 9.17 2.98
CA GLN A 44 -7.50 8.93 2.55
C GLN A 44 -7.73 9.58 1.18
N ASN A 45 -8.29 8.82 0.25
CA ASN A 45 -8.69 9.34 -1.05
C ASN A 45 -9.99 10.15 -0.93
N ASP A 46 -9.98 11.39 -1.40
CA ASP A 46 -11.13 12.29 -1.27
C ASP A 46 -12.33 11.88 -2.13
N ILE A 47 -12.11 11.18 -3.24
CA ILE A 47 -13.17 10.77 -4.17
C ILE A 47 -13.78 9.44 -3.71
N THR A 48 -12.95 8.40 -3.56
CA THR A 48 -13.42 7.05 -3.23
C THR A 48 -13.67 6.86 -1.74
N GLY A 49 -12.95 7.58 -0.88
CA GLY A 49 -12.91 7.34 0.54
C GLY A 49 -11.94 6.22 0.96
N ASP A 50 -11.19 5.62 0.03
CA ASP A 50 -10.22 4.55 0.31
C ASP A 50 -9.14 5.05 1.27
N ILE A 51 -8.73 4.19 2.20
CA ILE A 51 -7.80 4.55 3.28
C ILE A 51 -6.61 3.59 3.26
N LEU A 52 -5.41 4.14 3.40
CA LEU A 52 -4.19 3.40 3.71
C LEU A 52 -3.62 3.90 5.04
N CYS A 53 -3.20 2.98 5.90
CA CYS A 53 -2.49 3.25 7.15
C CYS A 53 -1.26 2.35 7.24
N HIS A 54 -0.20 2.85 7.85
CA HIS A 54 1.05 2.14 8.01
C HIS A 54 1.67 2.41 9.40
N GLU A 55 2.08 1.34 10.08
CA GLU A 55 2.83 1.35 11.34
C GLU A 55 4.24 0.84 11.05
N ARG A 56 5.25 1.71 11.16
CA ARG A 56 6.60 1.46 10.65
C ARG A 56 7.55 0.96 11.72
N LEU A 57 8.29 -0.10 11.40
CA LEU A 57 9.56 -0.43 12.07
C LEU A 57 10.69 0.02 11.15
N ALA A 58 11.48 0.99 11.57
CA ALA A 58 12.57 1.55 10.79
C ALA A 58 13.81 0.63 10.91
N ILE A 59 13.93 -0.34 9.99
CA ILE A 59 15.10 -1.23 9.90
C ILE A 59 16.09 -0.72 8.82
N ILE A 60 15.59 -0.45 7.62
CA ILE A 60 16.35 0.02 6.46
C ILE A 60 15.74 1.37 6.02
N ASP A 61 16.61 2.33 5.69
CA ASP A 61 16.31 3.73 5.34
C ASP A 61 15.44 4.46 6.38
N LEU A 62 16.07 5.04 7.41
CA LEU A 62 15.39 5.68 8.54
C LEU A 62 14.40 6.81 8.15
N HIS A 63 14.50 7.37 6.94
CA HIS A 63 13.75 8.57 6.55
C HIS A 63 12.49 8.29 5.73
N CYS A 64 12.30 7.08 5.22
CA CYS A 64 11.11 6.76 4.44
C CYS A 64 9.85 6.68 5.33
N THR A 65 8.82 7.46 4.98
CA THR A 65 7.48 7.39 5.57
C THR A 65 6.50 6.83 4.55
N GLN A 66 5.57 5.99 5.02
CA GLN A 66 4.50 5.43 4.20
C GLN A 66 3.14 5.89 4.76
N PRO A 67 2.09 6.09 3.94
CA PRO A 67 2.00 5.77 2.51
C PRO A 67 2.98 6.53 1.61
N ILE A 68 3.56 5.85 0.63
CA ILE A 68 4.42 6.47 -0.39
C ILE A 68 3.53 6.93 -1.53
N GLN A 69 3.64 8.21 -1.84
CA GLN A 69 2.96 8.82 -2.98
C GLN A 69 3.68 8.43 -4.30
N GLY A 70 2.91 8.20 -5.36
CA GLY A 70 3.39 8.06 -6.74
C GLY A 70 3.56 9.41 -7.43
N THR A 71 3.36 9.48 -8.75
CA THR A 71 3.47 10.72 -9.54
C THR A 71 2.33 11.71 -9.28
N GLN A 72 1.18 11.23 -8.79
CA GLN A 72 0.02 12.04 -8.41
C GLN A 72 -0.34 11.86 -6.94
N GLU A 73 -1.08 12.81 -6.37
CA GLU A 73 -1.47 12.81 -4.94
C GLU A 73 -2.40 11.65 -4.58
N ASP A 74 -3.19 11.16 -5.53
CA ASP A 74 -4.11 10.05 -5.39
C ASP A 74 -3.53 8.68 -5.79
N HIS A 75 -2.22 8.62 -5.99
CA HIS A 75 -1.46 7.41 -6.19
C HIS A 75 -0.65 7.13 -4.93
N GLN A 76 -1.00 6.08 -4.18
CA GLN A 76 -0.46 5.86 -2.84
C GLN A 76 -0.23 4.37 -2.60
N VAL A 77 0.84 4.01 -1.89
CA VAL A 77 1.11 2.61 -1.52
C VAL A 77 1.55 2.49 -0.06
N VAL A 78 1.09 1.44 0.61
CA VAL A 78 1.65 0.93 1.86
C VAL A 78 2.14 -0.50 1.65
N HIS A 79 3.29 -0.82 2.24
CA HIS A 79 4.04 -2.04 1.99
C HIS A 79 4.71 -2.50 3.29
N ASN A 80 4.45 -3.75 3.65
CA ASN A 80 5.20 -4.49 4.65
C ASN A 80 5.98 -5.59 3.95
N GLY A 81 7.29 -5.40 3.81
CA GLY A 81 8.13 -6.31 3.06
C GLY A 81 9.46 -5.71 2.66
N GLU A 82 10.15 -6.41 1.78
CA GLU A 82 11.39 -6.00 1.12
C GLU A 82 11.33 -6.42 -0.34
N ILE A 83 11.53 -5.48 -1.27
CA ILE A 83 11.68 -5.73 -2.70
C ILE A 83 13.17 -5.76 -3.04
N TYR A 84 13.76 -6.95 -3.12
CA TYR A 84 15.20 -7.15 -3.29
C TYR A 84 15.74 -6.60 -4.61
N ASN A 85 14.97 -6.68 -5.69
CA ASN A 85 15.39 -6.19 -7.00
C ASN A 85 15.02 -4.72 -7.27
N HIS A 86 14.73 -3.90 -6.23
CA HIS A 86 14.29 -2.51 -6.43
C HIS A 86 15.30 -1.64 -7.20
N GLU A 87 16.61 -1.80 -6.96
CA GLU A 87 17.66 -1.07 -7.70
C GLU A 87 17.76 -1.51 -9.16
N GLU A 88 17.54 -2.80 -9.44
CA GLU A 88 17.49 -3.30 -10.81
C GLU A 88 16.29 -2.71 -11.55
N LEU A 89 15.11 -2.71 -10.92
CA LEU A 89 13.89 -2.12 -11.47
C LEU A 89 14.06 -0.62 -11.77
N ARG A 90 14.68 0.13 -10.84
CA ARG A 90 15.04 1.55 -11.00
C ARG A 90 15.92 1.78 -12.23
N ARG A 91 16.90 0.92 -12.47
CA ARG A 91 17.86 1.05 -13.59
C ARG A 91 17.30 0.54 -14.92
N THR A 92 16.27 -0.30 -14.90
CA THR A 92 15.75 -0.99 -16.10
C THR A 92 14.32 -0.56 -16.42
N THR A 93 13.31 -1.25 -15.88
CA THR A 93 11.88 -1.04 -16.18
C THR A 93 11.42 0.39 -15.88
N LEU A 94 11.98 1.01 -14.84
CA LEU A 94 11.61 2.34 -14.35
C LEU A 94 12.65 3.43 -14.67
N LYS A 95 13.61 3.19 -15.56
CA LYS A 95 14.71 4.13 -15.85
C LYS A 95 14.24 5.53 -16.29
N ASP A 96 13.07 5.62 -16.88
CA ASP A 96 12.48 6.86 -17.41
C ASP A 96 11.50 7.53 -16.40
N TYR A 97 11.34 6.95 -15.22
CA TYR A 97 10.50 7.48 -14.14
C TYR A 97 11.33 8.17 -13.07
N HIS A 98 10.81 9.28 -12.54
CA HIS A 98 11.43 9.97 -11.43
C HIS A 98 10.94 9.41 -10.10
N LEU A 99 11.80 8.66 -9.40
CA LEU A 99 11.56 8.18 -8.05
C LEU A 99 12.17 9.17 -7.05
N ARG A 100 11.36 9.57 -6.06
CA ARG A 100 11.66 10.62 -5.07
C ARG A 100 12.36 10.09 -3.83
N THR A 101 12.28 8.80 -3.58
CA THR A 101 12.85 8.14 -2.39
C THR A 101 13.86 7.07 -2.80
N HIS A 102 14.66 6.63 -1.85
CA HIS A 102 15.51 5.44 -1.99
C HIS A 102 14.84 4.17 -1.42
N CYS A 103 13.61 4.28 -0.93
CA CYS A 103 12.90 3.14 -0.39
C CYS A 103 12.53 2.17 -1.51
N ASP A 104 12.76 0.89 -1.25
CA ASP A 104 12.38 -0.22 -2.11
C ASP A 104 10.88 -0.17 -2.47
N SER A 105 10.04 0.23 -1.52
CA SER A 105 8.58 0.25 -1.61
C SER A 105 8.04 1.21 -2.70
N GLU A 106 8.80 2.23 -3.09
CA GLU A 106 8.37 3.20 -4.11
C GLU A 106 8.27 2.57 -5.51
N VAL A 107 9.07 1.53 -5.80
CA VAL A 107 9.02 0.87 -7.11
C VAL A 107 7.66 0.23 -7.38
N ILE A 108 6.92 -0.15 -6.32
CA ILE A 108 5.60 -0.79 -6.42
C ILE A 108 4.59 0.16 -7.06
N ILE A 109 4.44 1.38 -6.53
CA ILE A 109 3.46 2.34 -7.05
C ILE A 109 3.83 2.78 -8.46
N ILE A 110 5.12 3.04 -8.73
CA ILE A 110 5.57 3.48 -10.05
C ILE A 110 5.44 2.38 -11.12
N LEU A 111 5.71 1.12 -10.77
CA LEU A 111 5.40 -0.02 -11.65
C LEU A 111 3.91 -0.09 -11.97
N TYR A 112 3.04 0.10 -10.98
CA TYR A 112 1.59 0.10 -11.20
C TYR A 112 1.12 1.27 -12.07
N GLU A 113 1.72 2.45 -11.94
CA GLU A 113 1.46 3.59 -12.83
C GLU A 113 1.85 3.29 -14.28
N LYS A 114 2.98 2.61 -14.48
CA LYS A 114 3.46 2.20 -15.80
C LYS A 114 2.54 1.15 -16.45
N GLU A 115 2.11 0.14 -15.70
CA GLU A 115 1.50 -1.06 -16.28
C GLU A 115 0.00 -1.20 -16.07
N ARG A 116 -0.57 -0.53 -15.05
CA ARG A 116 -2.00 -0.59 -14.73
C ARG A 116 -2.54 -2.02 -14.53
N SER A 117 -1.71 -2.92 -13.99
CA SER A 117 -2.03 -4.35 -13.93
C SER A 117 -1.47 -5.02 -12.68
N GLY A 118 -2.21 -6.01 -12.15
CA GLY A 118 -1.71 -6.88 -11.08
C GLY A 118 -0.51 -7.75 -11.49
N LEU A 119 -0.23 -7.86 -12.80
CA LEU A 119 0.94 -8.59 -13.32
C LEU A 119 2.29 -7.98 -12.89
N ILE A 120 2.31 -6.74 -12.37
CA ILE A 120 3.50 -6.17 -11.75
C ILE A 120 4.09 -7.07 -10.66
N CYS A 121 3.26 -7.89 -9.99
CA CYS A 121 3.71 -8.79 -8.95
C CYS A 121 4.72 -9.84 -9.46
N ASN A 122 4.69 -10.16 -10.77
CA ASN A 122 5.64 -11.09 -11.38
C ASN A 122 7.03 -10.48 -11.59
N GLN A 123 7.16 -9.16 -11.44
CA GLN A 123 8.43 -8.43 -11.56
C GLN A 123 9.07 -8.14 -10.20
N LEU A 124 8.33 -8.35 -9.10
CA LEU A 124 8.80 -8.09 -7.75
C LEU A 124 9.55 -9.33 -7.25
N ASP A 125 10.86 -9.24 -7.15
CA ASP A 125 11.66 -10.21 -6.40
C ASP A 125 11.75 -9.75 -4.96
N GLY A 126 11.10 -10.46 -4.05
CA GLY A 126 10.94 -9.99 -2.68
C GLY A 126 9.92 -10.77 -1.87
N VAL A 127 9.77 -10.33 -0.62
CA VAL A 127 8.73 -10.79 0.29
C VAL A 127 7.89 -9.58 0.68
N PHE A 128 6.60 -9.59 0.39
CA PHE A 128 5.77 -8.40 0.43
C PHE A 128 4.32 -8.71 0.78
N GLY A 129 3.72 -7.81 1.55
CA GLY A 129 2.28 -7.57 1.54
C GLY A 129 2.09 -6.08 1.33
N PHE A 130 1.31 -5.68 0.34
CA PHE A 130 1.05 -4.27 0.06
C PHE A 130 -0.41 -4.01 -0.30
N ALA A 131 -0.82 -2.77 -0.09
CA ALA A 131 -2.05 -2.20 -0.62
C ALA A 131 -1.71 -0.87 -1.29
N LEU A 132 -2.21 -0.64 -2.50
CA LEU A 132 -2.07 0.61 -3.22
C LEU A 132 -3.42 1.14 -3.68
N ILE A 133 -3.52 2.47 -3.78
CA ILE A 133 -4.60 3.22 -4.40
C ILE A 133 -4.01 3.92 -5.64
N TYR A 134 -4.75 3.91 -6.73
CA TYR A 134 -4.51 4.75 -7.90
C TYR A 134 -5.83 5.33 -8.36
N GLY A 135 -6.03 6.62 -8.11
CA GLY A 135 -7.26 7.32 -8.50
C GLY A 135 -8.49 6.67 -7.88
N THR A 136 -9.23 5.89 -8.67
CA THR A 136 -10.44 5.19 -8.22
C THR A 136 -10.29 3.68 -8.09
N GLU A 137 -9.09 3.16 -8.36
CA GLU A 137 -8.75 1.76 -8.35
C GLU A 137 -7.82 1.46 -7.17
N PHE A 138 -7.80 0.21 -6.73
CA PHE A 138 -6.84 -0.26 -5.74
C PHE A 138 -6.31 -1.64 -6.15
N LEU A 139 -5.10 -1.95 -5.69
CA LEU A 139 -4.52 -3.28 -5.81
C LEU A 139 -3.98 -3.68 -4.44
N VAL A 140 -4.32 -4.88 -4.01
CA VAL A 140 -3.75 -5.50 -2.81
C VAL A 140 -3.13 -6.81 -3.22
N ALA A 141 -1.88 -7.04 -2.81
CA ALA A 141 -1.16 -8.26 -3.16
C ALA A 141 -0.28 -8.74 -2.02
N ARG A 142 0.04 -10.04 -2.11
CA ARG A 142 0.92 -10.76 -1.20
C ARG A 142 1.93 -11.55 -2.01
N ASP A 143 3.11 -11.77 -1.45
CA ASP A 143 4.16 -12.56 -2.06
C ASP A 143 3.72 -14.03 -2.31
N PRO A 144 4.37 -14.74 -3.27
CA PRO A 144 3.86 -16.01 -3.79
C PRO A 144 3.63 -17.12 -2.76
N ILE A 145 4.40 -17.13 -1.66
CA ILE A 145 4.30 -18.15 -0.61
C ILE A 145 3.78 -17.57 0.71
N GLY A 146 3.46 -16.28 0.73
CA GLY A 146 2.89 -15.59 1.88
C GLY A 146 3.84 -15.43 3.06
N VAL A 147 5.11 -15.11 2.83
CA VAL A 147 6.08 -14.80 3.89
C VAL A 147 5.58 -13.63 4.75
N LYS A 148 5.07 -12.55 4.12
CA LYS A 148 4.49 -11.43 4.86
C LYS A 148 3.02 -11.69 5.12
N PRO A 149 2.54 -11.59 6.37
CA PRO A 149 1.13 -11.83 6.67
C PRO A 149 0.26 -10.73 6.07
N LEU A 150 -0.85 -11.15 5.46
CA LEU A 150 -1.90 -10.28 4.96
C LEU A 150 -3.25 -11.00 5.12
N TYR A 151 -4.17 -10.36 5.82
CA TYR A 151 -5.53 -10.81 6.08
C TYR A 151 -6.50 -9.88 5.37
N TYR A 152 -7.67 -10.40 4.99
CA TYR A 152 -8.75 -9.57 4.48
C TYR A 152 -10.09 -9.95 5.10
N GLY A 153 -11.03 -9.00 5.09
CA GLY A 153 -12.41 -9.20 5.48
C GLY A 153 -13.31 -8.21 4.76
N VAL A 154 -14.62 -8.46 4.80
CA VAL A 154 -15.65 -7.57 4.27
C VAL A 154 -16.59 -7.21 5.40
N ASP A 155 -16.86 -5.93 5.59
CA ASP A 155 -17.80 -5.49 6.63
C ASP A 155 -19.26 -5.47 6.17
N ALA A 156 -20.17 -5.09 7.06
CA ALA A 156 -21.61 -5.07 6.79
C ALA A 156 -22.02 -4.06 5.70
N GLU A 157 -21.19 -3.05 5.40
CA GLU A 157 -21.43 -2.09 4.32
C GLU A 157 -20.84 -2.58 2.99
N GLY A 158 -20.13 -3.72 2.97
CA GLY A 158 -19.47 -4.25 1.77
C GLY A 158 -18.10 -3.65 1.50
N ARG A 159 -17.48 -2.97 2.48
CA ARG A 159 -16.11 -2.44 2.35
C ARG A 159 -15.11 -3.56 2.57
N TYR A 160 -14.04 -3.58 1.78
CA TYR A 160 -12.94 -4.52 1.96
C TYR A 160 -11.93 -3.93 2.95
N LEU A 161 -11.52 -4.72 3.94
CA LEU A 161 -10.52 -4.36 4.93
C LEU A 161 -9.33 -5.31 4.81
N PHE A 162 -8.11 -4.78 4.84
CA PHE A 162 -6.87 -5.54 4.73
C PHE A 162 -5.92 -5.22 5.90
N ARG A 163 -5.19 -6.23 6.42
CA ARG A 163 -4.36 -6.12 7.62
C ARG A 163 -3.13 -7.04 7.63
#